data_AF-A0A1B6FH75-F1
#
_entry.id   AF-A0A1B6FH75-F1
#
_cell.length_a   1.000
_cell.length_b   1.000
_cell.length_c   1.000
_cell.angle_alpha   90.00
_cell.angle_beta   90.00
_cell.angle_gamma   90.00
#
_symmetry.space_group_name_H-M   'P 1'
#
loop_
_entity.id
_entity.type
_entity.pdbx_description
1 polymer ?
#
loop_
_entity_poly.entity_id
_entity_poly.type
_entity_poly.pdbx_seq_one_letter_code
_entity_poly.pdbx_strand_id
1 'polypeptide(L)'
;TLSENNVCEMPKKDRKKTTTDECGEQCCTAGRNHDKDVQLALEALALQSRAAKTPEEAMRHNFQFWSTQPVPKLDEEVCENGAIEENKPLSEIKVDPIALPDGFRWDTVDLNDAAVLTEVYTLLNRNYVEDDDEMFRFDYQPEFIKWALQPPGWMNDWYVGVRVTASNALVAFIGATPATLRVY
;
A
#
# COMPACT_ATOMS: atom_id res chain seq x y z
N THR A 1 -62.66 16.65 -29.20
CA THR A 1 -62.27 18.03 -28.88
C THR A 1 -61.86 18.69 -30.18
N LEU A 2 -62.78 19.41 -30.84
CA LEU A 2 -62.89 20.88 -30.74
C LEU A 2 -61.54 21.54 -31.07
N SER A 3 -61.28 21.86 -32.35
CA SER A 3 -61.68 23.10 -33.07
C SER A 3 -60.76 24.27 -32.72
N GLU A 4 -59.93 24.78 -33.66
CA GLU A 4 -60.22 25.96 -34.50
C GLU A 4 -60.42 27.26 -33.70
N ASN A 5 -59.95 28.46 -34.09
CA ASN A 5 -59.13 28.90 -35.23
C ASN A 5 -58.62 30.35 -34.96
N ASN A 6 -57.35 30.62 -35.32
CA ASN A 6 -56.92 31.77 -36.14
C ASN A 6 -57.00 33.27 -35.66
N VAL A 7 -56.02 34.06 -36.17
CA VAL A 7 -56.06 35.51 -36.57
C VAL A 7 -55.42 36.65 -35.71
N CYS A 8 -54.63 37.50 -36.43
CA CYS A 8 -54.16 38.89 -36.17
C CYS A 8 -53.16 39.16 -35.02
N GLU A 9 -52.25 40.15 -35.07
CA GLU A 9 -51.65 40.98 -36.15
C GLU A 9 -50.40 41.69 -35.56
N MET A 10 -49.45 42.18 -36.39
CA MET A 10 -48.46 43.18 -35.95
C MET A 10 -48.96 44.58 -36.33
N PRO A 11 -48.58 45.72 -35.68
CA PRO A 11 -47.33 46.40 -36.09
C PRO A 11 -46.67 47.47 -35.14
N LYS A 12 -45.47 47.92 -35.56
CA LYS A 12 -44.73 49.20 -35.31
C LYS A 12 -44.11 49.56 -33.93
N LYS A 13 -42.77 49.58 -33.95
CA LYS A 13 -41.81 50.59 -33.42
C LYS A 13 -42.28 51.61 -32.36
N ASP A 14 -41.45 51.76 -31.32
CA ASP A 14 -40.89 53.10 -31.01
C ASP A 14 -39.45 53.04 -30.43
N ARG A 15 -38.77 54.20 -30.34
CA ARG A 15 -37.30 54.30 -30.29
C ARG A 15 -36.76 55.21 -29.17
N LYS A 16 -35.84 54.73 -28.33
CA LYS A 16 -34.90 55.61 -27.57
C LYS A 16 -33.61 54.90 -27.10
N LYS A 17 -32.47 55.62 -27.21
CA LYS A 17 -31.18 55.33 -26.54
C LYS A 17 -31.39 55.50 -25.00
N THR A 18 -30.56 55.00 -24.07
CA THR A 18 -29.08 54.88 -23.98
C THR A 18 -28.80 53.76 -22.93
N THR A 19 -27.63 53.18 -22.65
CA THR A 19 -26.21 53.62 -22.73
C THR A 19 -25.27 52.42 -22.98
N THR A 20 -23.96 52.66 -23.01
CA THR A 20 -22.90 51.65 -22.83
C THR A 20 -22.83 51.14 -21.39
N ASP A 21 -22.35 49.91 -21.19
CA ASP A 21 -21.16 49.62 -20.37
C ASP A 21 -20.72 48.15 -20.55
N GLU A 22 -19.40 47.93 -20.55
CA GLU A 22 -18.74 46.63 -20.67
C GLU A 22 -18.43 46.05 -19.27
N CYS A 23 -18.66 44.75 -19.04
CA CYS A 23 -17.77 43.95 -18.18
C CYS A 23 -18.09 42.43 -18.22
N GLY A 24 -17.05 41.58 -18.22
CA GLY A 24 -17.09 40.35 -17.42
C GLY A 24 -17.26 38.98 -18.10
N GLU A 25 -16.44 38.63 -19.10
CA GLU A 25 -16.18 37.20 -19.41
C GLU A 25 -15.33 36.55 -18.30
N GLN A 26 -15.93 36.28 -17.13
CA GLN A 26 -15.17 35.77 -15.98
C GLN A 26 -15.97 34.83 -15.07
N CYS A 27 -16.35 33.65 -15.59
CA CYS A 27 -17.00 32.60 -14.79
C CYS A 27 -16.48 31.16 -15.05
N CYS A 28 -15.73 30.91 -16.15
CA CYS A 28 -15.45 29.54 -16.62
C CYS A 28 -14.05 28.98 -16.29
N THR A 29 -13.25 29.68 -15.46
CA THR A 29 -11.85 29.30 -15.14
C THR A 29 -11.66 28.73 -13.74
N ALA A 30 -12.53 29.04 -12.77
CA ALA A 30 -12.31 28.67 -11.36
C ALA A 30 -12.40 27.14 -11.10
N GLY A 31 -13.38 26.45 -11.68
CA GLY A 31 -13.54 25.00 -11.47
C GLY A 31 -12.40 24.14 -12.05
N ARG A 32 -11.75 24.62 -13.12
CA ARG A 32 -10.78 23.83 -13.91
C ARG A 32 -9.39 23.69 -13.27
N ASN A 33 -9.12 24.46 -12.21
CA ASN A 33 -7.91 24.31 -11.40
C ASN A 33 -8.15 23.36 -10.21
N HIS A 34 -9.31 23.46 -9.56
CA HIS A 34 -9.63 22.63 -8.39
C HIS A 34 -9.59 21.13 -8.70
N ASP A 35 -10.12 20.70 -9.85
CA ASP A 35 -10.06 19.29 -10.28
C ASP A 35 -8.61 18.81 -10.48
N LYS A 36 -7.71 19.69 -10.98
CA LYS A 36 -6.29 19.39 -11.15
C LYS A 36 -5.54 19.34 -9.82
N ASP A 37 -5.86 20.25 -8.90
CA ASP A 37 -5.25 20.29 -7.57
C ASP A 37 -5.66 19.03 -6.76
N VAL A 38 -6.92 18.60 -6.87
CA VAL A 38 -7.41 17.34 -6.29
C VAL A 38 -6.76 16.13 -6.95
N GLN A 39 -6.61 16.11 -8.28
CA GLN A 39 -5.95 15.01 -8.98
C GLN A 39 -4.45 14.92 -8.66
N LEU A 40 -3.76 16.06 -8.56
CA LEU A 40 -2.36 16.15 -8.11
C LEU A 40 -2.20 15.73 -6.64
N ALA A 41 -3.15 16.07 -5.77
CA ALA A 41 -3.14 15.62 -4.38
C ALA A 41 -3.36 14.10 -4.27
N LEU A 42 -4.27 13.53 -5.08
CA LEU A 42 -4.51 12.09 -5.14
C LEU A 42 -3.29 11.33 -5.72
N GLU A 43 -2.64 11.90 -6.74
CA GLU A 43 -1.40 11.37 -7.30
C GLU A 43 -0.23 11.47 -6.30
N ALA A 44 -0.12 12.56 -5.55
CA ALA A 44 0.86 12.71 -4.47
C ALA A 44 0.62 11.72 -3.30
N LEU A 45 -0.64 11.43 -2.96
CA LEU A 45 -1.00 10.37 -2.00
C LEU A 45 -0.66 8.97 -2.53
N ALA A 46 -0.90 8.71 -3.82
CA ALA A 46 -0.51 7.46 -4.47
C ALA A 46 1.03 7.30 -4.53
N LEU A 47 1.78 8.39 -4.76
CA LEU A 47 3.24 8.43 -4.69
C LEU A 47 3.77 8.16 -3.28
N GLN A 48 3.10 8.63 -2.23
CA GLN A 48 3.45 8.28 -0.84
C GLN A 48 3.23 6.79 -0.53
N SER A 49 2.25 6.14 -1.17
CA SER A 49 1.99 4.71 -0.99
C SER A 49 2.90 3.79 -1.81
N ARG A 50 3.61 4.31 -2.81
CA ARG A 50 4.60 3.55 -3.58
C ARG A 50 5.92 3.45 -2.83
N ALA A 51 6.54 2.26 -2.88
CA ALA A 51 7.90 2.08 -2.38
C ALA A 51 8.89 2.91 -3.20
N ALA A 52 9.76 3.65 -2.52
CA ALA A 52 10.87 4.37 -3.16
C ALA A 52 11.81 3.36 -3.84
N LYS A 53 12.14 3.59 -5.11
CA LYS A 53 13.01 2.71 -5.92
C LYS A 53 14.42 3.24 -6.06
N THR A 54 14.63 4.52 -5.79
CA THR A 54 15.95 5.19 -5.84
C THR A 54 16.34 5.78 -4.48
N PRO A 55 17.64 5.96 -4.18
CA PRO A 55 18.07 6.66 -2.97
C PRO A 55 17.49 8.07 -2.86
N GLU A 56 17.40 8.80 -3.97
CA GLU A 56 16.87 10.16 -4.02
C GLU A 56 15.36 10.20 -3.73
N GLU A 57 14.60 9.18 -4.10
CA GLU A 57 13.21 9.00 -3.67
C GLU A 57 13.12 8.64 -2.18
N ALA A 58 13.98 7.73 -1.70
CA ALA A 58 13.97 7.29 -0.31
C ALA A 58 14.25 8.46 0.66
N MET A 59 15.21 9.34 0.34
CA MET A 59 15.50 10.53 1.14
C MET A 59 14.34 11.55 1.20
N ARG A 60 13.36 11.47 0.29
CA ARG A 60 12.16 12.31 0.28
C ARG A 60 10.94 11.62 0.90
N HIS A 61 11.06 10.34 1.26
CA HIS A 61 9.97 9.54 1.84
C HIS A 61 9.98 9.62 3.37
N ASN A 62 8.79 9.53 3.98
CA ASN A 62 8.63 9.57 5.43
C ASN A 62 8.30 8.16 5.97
N PHE A 63 9.34 7.40 6.29
CA PHE A 63 9.22 6.02 6.78
C PHE A 63 8.78 5.95 8.25
N GLN A 64 7.50 6.21 8.53
CA GLN A 64 6.93 6.22 9.88
C GLN A 64 7.18 4.93 10.67
N PHE A 65 7.14 3.76 10.01
CA PHE A 65 7.46 2.49 10.66
C PHE A 65 8.95 2.36 10.96
N TRP A 66 9.80 2.44 9.93
CA TRP A 66 11.25 2.20 10.07
C TRP A 66 11.97 3.21 10.97
N SER A 67 11.46 4.44 11.10
CA SER A 67 12.01 5.43 12.04
C SER A 67 11.86 5.04 13.53
N THR A 68 11.09 3.99 13.84
CA THR A 68 10.95 3.41 15.18
C THR A 68 11.74 2.12 15.40
N GLN A 69 12.41 1.62 14.35
CA GLN A 69 13.14 0.35 14.38
C GLN A 69 14.64 0.58 14.58
N PRO A 70 15.38 -0.38 15.17
CA PRO A 70 16.83 -0.28 15.35
C PRO A 70 17.55 -0.56 14.03
N VAL A 71 17.47 0.40 13.10
CA VAL A 71 18.15 0.40 11.80
C VAL A 71 18.85 1.77 11.59
N PRO A 72 20.00 1.84 10.87
CA PRO A 72 20.65 3.11 10.59
C PRO A 72 19.77 4.02 9.74
N LYS A 73 19.91 5.33 9.92
CA LYS A 73 19.17 6.30 9.09
C LYS A 73 19.82 6.47 7.71
N LEU A 74 19.04 6.99 6.75
CA LEU A 74 19.50 7.19 5.38
C LEU A 74 20.62 8.24 5.24
N ASP A 75 20.75 9.13 6.23
CA ASP A 75 21.74 10.20 6.33
C ASP A 75 22.83 9.94 7.38
N GLU A 76 22.91 8.73 7.93
CA GLU A 76 23.82 8.36 9.01
C GLU A 76 25.13 7.73 8.50
N GLU A 77 26.27 8.31 8.88
CA GLU A 77 27.59 7.72 8.65
C GLU A 77 27.89 6.66 9.74
N VAL A 78 27.80 5.38 9.38
CA VAL A 78 28.12 4.26 10.27
C VAL A 78 29.64 4.05 10.34
N CYS A 79 30.25 4.40 11.48
CA CYS A 79 31.70 4.32 11.67
C CYS A 79 32.19 3.02 12.36
N GLU A 80 31.30 2.28 13.03
CA GLU A 80 31.67 1.09 13.83
C GLU A 80 30.68 -0.07 13.59
N ASN A 81 31.21 -1.29 13.57
CA ASN A 81 30.42 -2.51 13.46
C ASN A 81 29.95 -2.96 14.86
N GLY A 82 28.65 -2.83 15.15
CA GLY A 82 28.07 -3.17 16.45
C GLY A 82 26.55 -3.32 16.44
N ALA A 83 25.97 -3.54 17.62
CA ALA A 83 24.52 -3.53 17.80
C ALA A 83 24.01 -2.09 17.96
N ILE A 84 22.87 -1.76 17.35
CA ILE A 84 22.25 -0.43 17.42
C ILE A 84 21.50 -0.25 18.75
N GLU A 85 20.92 -1.33 19.28
CA GLU A 85 20.36 -1.40 20.62
C GLU A 85 20.95 -2.59 21.39
N GLU A 86 21.09 -2.42 22.71
CA GLU A 86 21.52 -3.50 23.60
C GLU A 86 20.48 -4.63 23.71
N ASN A 87 20.96 -5.82 24.06
CA ASN A 87 20.09 -7.00 24.20
C ASN A 87 19.09 -6.84 25.35
N LYS A 88 17.79 -6.78 25.02
CA LYS A 88 16.70 -6.72 25.99
C LYS A 88 16.51 -8.08 26.69
N PRO A 89 16.32 -8.12 28.02
CA PRO A 89 16.05 -9.37 28.72
C PRO A 89 14.68 -9.94 28.32
N LEU A 90 14.52 -11.27 28.40
CA LEU A 90 13.26 -11.96 28.04
C LEU A 90 12.03 -11.42 28.82
N SER A 91 12.23 -10.84 30.00
CA SER A 91 11.17 -10.20 30.81
C SER A 91 10.62 -8.90 30.22
N GLU A 92 11.36 -8.24 29.33
CA GLU A 92 10.94 -7.02 28.63
C GLU A 92 10.34 -7.33 27.25
N ILE A 93 10.51 -8.56 26.75
CA ILE A 93 9.89 -9.02 25.51
C ILE A 93 8.42 -9.33 25.78
N LYS A 94 7.53 -8.76 24.98
CA LYS A 94 6.08 -8.99 25.09
C LYS A 94 5.76 -10.46 24.77
N VAL A 95 5.18 -11.16 25.74
CA VAL A 95 4.77 -12.57 25.60
C VAL A 95 3.52 -12.71 24.74
N ASP A 96 2.52 -11.84 24.92
CA ASP A 96 1.29 -11.88 24.15
C ASP A 96 1.47 -11.34 22.72
N PRO A 97 0.94 -12.00 21.68
CA PRO A 97 0.98 -11.51 20.31
C PRO A 97 0.46 -10.07 20.15
N ILE A 98 0.93 -9.37 19.11
CA ILE A 98 0.42 -8.03 18.77
C ILE A 98 -1.06 -8.15 18.37
N ALA A 99 -1.89 -7.18 18.76
CA ALA A 99 -3.29 -7.18 18.36
C ALA A 99 -3.41 -6.97 16.85
N LEU A 100 -4.14 -7.87 16.17
CA LEU A 100 -4.53 -7.71 14.77
C LEU A 100 -5.86 -6.94 14.68
N PRO A 101 -6.16 -6.34 13.52
CA PRO A 101 -7.49 -5.79 13.26
C PRO A 101 -8.59 -6.85 13.36
N ASP A 102 -9.82 -6.41 13.64
CA ASP A 102 -10.98 -7.31 13.77
C ASP A 102 -11.19 -8.15 12.50
N GLY A 103 -11.57 -9.42 12.71
CA GLY A 103 -11.76 -10.39 11.62
C GLY A 103 -10.51 -11.13 11.17
N PHE A 104 -9.34 -10.82 11.73
CA PHE A 104 -8.09 -11.57 11.52
C PHE A 104 -7.62 -12.26 12.80
N ARG A 105 -6.75 -13.27 12.65
CA ARG A 105 -6.06 -13.93 13.76
C ARG A 105 -4.67 -14.42 13.33
N TRP A 106 -3.80 -14.60 14.30
CA TRP A 106 -2.52 -15.29 14.13
C TRP A 106 -2.72 -16.79 13.92
N ASP A 107 -1.80 -17.39 13.18
CA ASP A 107 -1.71 -18.83 12.93
C ASP A 107 -0.23 -19.25 12.91
N THR A 108 0.08 -20.45 13.38
CA THR A 108 1.44 -21.02 13.28
C THR A 108 1.44 -22.02 12.13
N VAL A 109 2.21 -21.70 11.08
CA VAL A 109 2.05 -22.30 9.75
C VAL A 109 2.94 -23.53 9.63
N ASP A 110 2.38 -24.72 9.88
CA ASP A 110 3.12 -25.99 9.75
C ASP A 110 3.34 -26.38 8.28
N LEU A 111 4.56 -26.13 7.79
CA LEU A 111 5.03 -26.51 6.45
C LEU A 111 5.21 -28.04 6.27
N ASN A 112 4.87 -28.85 7.28
CA ASN A 112 4.79 -30.31 7.16
C ASN A 112 3.41 -30.81 6.74
N ASP A 113 2.34 -30.02 6.93
CA ASP A 113 1.07 -30.27 6.29
C ASP A 113 1.13 -29.81 4.82
N ALA A 114 0.91 -30.75 3.89
CA ALA A 114 0.91 -30.48 2.47
C ALA A 114 -0.22 -29.51 2.04
N ALA A 115 -1.34 -29.48 2.76
CA ALA A 115 -2.41 -28.52 2.51
C ALA A 115 -1.96 -27.10 2.87
N VAL A 116 -1.38 -26.91 4.06
CA VAL A 116 -0.88 -25.62 4.55
C VAL A 116 0.28 -25.11 3.68
N LEU A 117 1.20 -26.00 3.28
CA LEU A 117 2.26 -25.65 2.33
C LEU A 117 1.70 -25.18 0.97
N THR A 118 0.61 -25.79 0.51
CA THR A 118 -0.11 -25.38 -0.71
C THR A 118 -0.80 -24.02 -0.54
N GLU A 119 -1.28 -23.67 0.66
CA GLU A 119 -1.79 -22.34 0.97
C GLU A 119 -0.69 -21.27 0.90
N VAL A 120 0.48 -21.53 1.51
CA VAL A 120 1.65 -20.62 1.46
C VAL A 120 2.11 -20.43 0.01
N TYR A 121 2.23 -21.53 -0.74
CA TYR A 121 2.51 -21.49 -2.18
C TYR A 121 1.52 -20.60 -2.95
N THR A 122 0.21 -20.81 -2.74
CA THR A 122 -0.85 -20.05 -3.42
C THR A 122 -0.83 -18.58 -3.03
N LEU A 123 -0.53 -18.25 -1.76
CA LEU A 123 -0.38 -16.89 -1.28
C LEU A 123 0.78 -16.18 -1.99
N LEU A 124 1.96 -16.81 -2.04
CA LEU A 124 3.15 -16.22 -2.65
C LEU A 124 2.98 -16.07 -4.17
N ASN A 125 2.59 -17.13 -4.89
CA ASN A 125 2.43 -17.09 -6.35
C ASN A 125 1.40 -16.03 -6.83
N ARG A 126 0.42 -15.68 -5.99
CA ARG A 126 -0.63 -14.69 -6.33
C ARG A 126 -0.34 -13.25 -5.89
N ASN A 127 0.53 -13.03 -4.90
CA ASN A 127 0.68 -11.72 -4.24
C ASN A 127 2.14 -11.31 -3.98
N TYR A 128 3.12 -12.13 -4.36
CA TYR A 128 4.54 -11.84 -4.15
C TYR A 128 5.19 -11.27 -5.42
N VAL A 129 6.17 -10.39 -5.19
CA VAL A 129 6.98 -9.61 -6.15
C VAL A 129 6.65 -9.82 -7.63
N GLU A 130 6.04 -8.78 -8.18
CA GLU A 130 5.93 -8.53 -9.62
C GLU A 130 7.12 -7.65 -10.03
N ASP A 131 7.61 -7.81 -11.26
CA ASP A 131 8.49 -6.83 -11.88
C ASP A 131 7.73 -5.55 -12.25
N ASP A 132 8.46 -4.49 -12.59
CA ASP A 132 7.91 -3.14 -12.81
C ASP A 132 6.84 -3.06 -13.91
N ASP A 133 6.81 -4.04 -14.81
CA ASP A 133 5.89 -4.17 -15.95
C ASP A 133 4.86 -5.33 -15.77
N GLU A 134 4.79 -5.97 -14.60
CA GLU A 134 3.91 -7.13 -14.29
C GLU A 134 4.06 -8.34 -15.25
N MET A 135 5.21 -8.48 -15.93
CA MET A 135 5.47 -9.53 -16.93
C MET A 135 5.95 -10.85 -16.32
N PHE A 136 6.55 -10.84 -15.12
CA PHE A 136 7.16 -12.00 -14.48
C PHE A 136 6.79 -12.10 -13.00
N ARG A 137 6.40 -13.31 -12.57
CA ARG A 137 6.17 -13.68 -11.16
C ARG A 137 7.00 -14.91 -10.80
N PHE A 138 7.50 -14.95 -9.56
CA PHE A 138 8.30 -16.08 -9.08
C PHE A 138 7.43 -17.26 -8.62
N ASP A 139 7.39 -18.32 -9.43
CA ASP A 139 6.67 -19.56 -9.12
C ASP A 139 7.48 -20.48 -8.18
N TYR A 140 7.60 -20.08 -6.91
CA TYR A 140 8.30 -20.83 -5.87
C TYR A 140 7.62 -22.18 -5.59
N GLN A 141 8.15 -23.28 -6.15
CA GLN A 141 7.53 -24.61 -5.95
C GLN A 141 7.41 -24.98 -4.46
N PRO A 142 6.37 -25.73 -4.04
CA PRO A 142 6.17 -26.13 -2.64
C PRO A 142 7.40 -26.76 -1.98
N GLU A 143 8.11 -27.62 -2.71
CA GLU A 143 9.34 -28.29 -2.25
C GLU A 143 10.49 -27.29 -2.03
N PHE A 144 10.57 -26.25 -2.87
CA PHE A 144 11.55 -25.17 -2.71
C PHE A 144 11.24 -24.30 -1.50
N ILE A 145 9.96 -23.92 -1.30
CA ILE A 145 9.51 -23.17 -0.11
C ILE A 145 9.89 -23.94 1.16
N LYS A 146 9.59 -25.24 1.19
CA LYS A 146 9.91 -26.10 2.33
C LYS A 146 11.43 -26.21 2.56
N TRP A 147 12.21 -26.44 1.51
CA TRP A 147 13.67 -26.52 1.58
C TRP A 147 14.30 -25.21 2.08
N ALA A 148 13.86 -24.06 1.57
CA ALA A 148 14.40 -22.75 1.92
C ALA A 148 14.04 -22.35 3.36
N LEU A 149 12.83 -22.68 3.82
CA LEU A 149 12.35 -22.30 5.14
C LEU A 149 12.75 -23.27 6.26
N GLN A 150 13.10 -24.53 5.98
CA GLN A 150 13.48 -25.53 6.99
C GLN A 150 14.99 -25.90 7.03
N PRO A 151 15.93 -24.95 7.15
CA PRO A 151 17.34 -25.28 7.37
C PRO A 151 17.58 -25.84 8.78
N PRO A 152 18.71 -26.52 9.05
CA PRO A 152 18.99 -27.10 10.36
C PRO A 152 18.83 -26.10 11.52
N GLY A 153 18.02 -26.47 12.52
CA GLY A 153 17.69 -25.62 13.67
C GLY A 153 16.41 -24.78 13.52
N TRP A 154 15.67 -24.90 12.42
CA TRP A 154 14.37 -24.25 12.23
C TRP A 154 13.37 -24.55 13.36
N MET A 155 12.44 -23.62 13.60
CA MET A 155 11.37 -23.73 14.60
C MET A 155 10.03 -23.41 13.97
N ASN A 156 8.99 -24.21 14.25
CA ASN A 156 7.67 -24.01 13.65
C ASN A 156 7.03 -22.68 14.04
N ASP A 157 7.25 -22.25 15.30
CA ASP A 157 6.73 -21.00 15.86
C ASP A 157 7.28 -19.74 15.16
N TRP A 158 8.31 -19.89 14.31
CA TRP A 158 8.89 -18.80 13.52
C TRP A 158 8.23 -18.64 12.14
N TYR A 159 7.24 -19.47 11.80
CA TYR A 159 6.41 -19.35 10.61
C TYR A 159 5.04 -18.80 11.00
N VAL A 160 4.92 -17.47 10.93
CA VAL A 160 3.76 -16.74 11.42
C VAL A 160 2.84 -16.39 10.25
N GLY A 161 1.62 -16.92 10.30
CA GLY A 161 0.55 -16.63 9.36
C GLY A 161 -0.47 -15.67 9.95
N VAL A 162 -1.17 -14.94 9.07
CA VAL A 162 -2.42 -14.25 9.41
C VAL A 162 -3.53 -14.88 8.61
N ARG A 163 -4.59 -15.32 9.30
CA ARG A 163 -5.79 -15.90 8.70
C ARG A 163 -7.01 -15.03 8.93
N VAL A 164 -7.90 -14.99 7.94
CA VAL A 164 -9.25 -14.43 8.10
C VAL A 164 -10.07 -15.37 8.98
N THR A 165 -10.65 -14.85 10.06
CA THR A 165 -11.40 -15.63 11.06
C THR A 165 -12.67 -16.25 10.48
N ALA A 166 -13.35 -15.59 9.53
CA ALA A 166 -14.59 -16.07 8.94
C ALA A 166 -14.42 -17.18 7.88
N SER A 167 -13.38 -17.10 7.05
CA SER A 167 -13.15 -18.01 5.91
C SER A 167 -11.99 -18.99 6.11
N ASN A 168 -11.23 -18.85 7.19
CA ASN A 168 -9.97 -19.52 7.45
C ASN A 168 -8.82 -19.23 6.45
N ALA A 169 -9.03 -18.41 5.43
CA ALA A 169 -8.04 -18.16 4.38
C ALA A 169 -6.77 -17.51 4.94
N LEU A 170 -5.60 -18.04 4.58
CA LEU A 170 -4.29 -17.43 4.82
C LEU A 170 -4.12 -16.20 3.91
N VAL A 171 -3.81 -15.04 4.51
CA VAL A 171 -3.74 -13.74 3.80
C VAL A 171 -2.43 -12.98 4.02
N ALA A 172 -1.63 -13.34 5.03
CA ALA A 172 -0.26 -12.89 5.17
C ALA A 172 0.60 -14.00 5.76
N PHE A 173 1.90 -13.94 5.47
CA PHE A 173 2.90 -14.91 5.94
C PHE A 173 4.24 -14.21 6.15
N ILE A 174 4.91 -14.52 7.26
CA ILE A 174 6.31 -14.17 7.50
C ILE A 174 7.01 -15.36 8.14
N GLY A 175 8.22 -15.67 7.67
CA GLY A 175 9.04 -16.77 8.16
C GLY A 175 10.42 -16.30 8.57
N ALA A 176 10.96 -16.82 9.67
CA ALA A 176 12.34 -16.63 10.09
C ALA A 176 13.09 -17.96 10.16
N THR A 177 14.40 -17.93 9.92
CA THR A 177 15.29 -19.10 9.99
C THR A 177 16.60 -18.71 10.70
N PRO A 178 17.24 -19.65 11.43
CA PRO A 178 18.46 -19.32 12.18
C PRO A 178 19.67 -19.29 11.25
N ALA A 179 20.46 -18.22 11.34
CA ALA A 179 21.72 -18.09 10.63
C ALA A 179 22.78 -17.43 11.52
N THR A 180 24.03 -17.88 11.43
CA THR A 180 25.19 -17.20 12.03
C THR A 180 25.87 -16.37 10.96
N LEU A 181 25.72 -15.05 11.02
CA LEU A 181 26.35 -14.12 10.10
C LEU A 181 27.76 -13.74 10.59
N ARG A 182 28.67 -13.47 9.66
CA ARG A 182 29.97 -12.84 9.93
C ARG A 182 30.00 -11.50 9.19
N VAL A 183 30.03 -10.42 9.95
CA VAL A 183 30.14 -9.04 9.46
C VAL A 183 31.58 -8.58 9.75
N TYR A 184 32.17 -7.83 8.81
CA TYR A 184 33.55 -7.35 8.86
C TYR A 184 33.59 -5.86 8.49
#